data_AF-A0A2Z3RZ45-F1
#
_entry.id   AF-A0A2Z3RZ45-F1
#
_cell.length_a   1.000
_cell.length_b   1.000
_cell.length_c   1.000
_cell.angle_alpha   90.00
_cell.angle_beta   90.00
_cell.angle_gamma   90.00
#
_symmetry.space_group_name_H-M   'P 1'
#
loop_
_entity.id
_entity.type
_entity.pdbx_description
1 polymer ?
#
loop_
_entity_poly.entity_id
_entity_poly.type
_entity_poly.pdbx_seq_one_letter_code
_entity_poly.pdbx_strand_id
1 'polypeptide(L)'
;MLSCDEFLTRVSVPLAIDGGMSTELEQQGCRLEGSLWTAQALLDDPGLIEAAHKAYVDAGVGVVITASYQISRAGFVENGHTAEDADRAPLSDLHCLSAPAELHAGSRPSRERGIPD
;
A
#
# COMPACT_ATOMS: atom_id res chain seq x y z
N MET A 1 15.34 5.20 8.27
CA MET A 1 14.19 5.79 8.96
C MET A 1 14.52 7.26 9.21
N LEU A 2 13.57 8.16 9.01
CA LEU A 2 13.73 9.59 9.28
C LEU A 2 13.08 9.93 10.62
N SER A 3 13.71 10.80 11.41
CA SER A 3 13.02 11.43 12.55
C SER A 3 12.01 12.48 12.06
N CYS A 4 11.14 12.97 12.96
CA CYS A 4 10.22 14.06 12.63
C CYS A 4 10.98 15.32 12.15
N ASP A 5 12.06 15.71 12.84
CA ASP A 5 12.87 16.88 12.46
C ASP A 5 13.57 16.67 11.11
N GLU A 6 14.10 15.48 10.85
CA GLU A 6 14.69 15.14 9.55
C GLU A 6 13.67 15.11 8.42
N PHE A 7 12.44 14.70 8.69
CA PHE A 7 11.34 14.74 7.72
C PHE A 7 10.94 16.18 7.42
N LEU A 8 10.70 16.99 8.45
CA LEU A 8 10.30 18.39 8.31
C LEU A 8 11.37 19.25 7.63
N THR A 9 12.65 18.92 7.79
CA THR A 9 13.75 19.59 7.08
C THR A 9 13.91 19.15 5.62
N ARG A 10 13.56 17.90 5.28
CA ARG A 10 13.59 17.38 3.91
C ARG A 10 12.39 17.81 3.07
N VAL A 11 11.23 17.99 3.69
CA VAL A 11 9.97 18.32 3.00
C VAL A 11 9.77 19.84 2.99
N SER A 12 10.16 20.48 1.89
CA SER A 12 10.03 21.93 1.69
C SER A 12 8.78 22.34 0.89
N VAL A 13 8.05 21.37 0.34
CA VAL A 13 6.82 21.54 -0.44
C VAL A 13 5.79 20.48 -0.03
N PRO A 14 4.48 20.71 -0.23
CA PRO A 14 3.48 19.67 0.02
C PRO A 14 3.77 18.40 -0.78
N LEU A 15 3.69 17.24 -0.11
CA LEU A 15 3.79 15.93 -0.75
C LEU A 15 2.40 15.36 -0.97
N ALA A 16 2.19 14.77 -2.15
CA ALA A 16 1.04 13.91 -2.38
C ALA A 16 1.24 12.58 -1.62
N ILE A 17 0.18 12.15 -0.94
CA ILE A 17 0.05 10.78 -0.41
C ILE A 17 -0.59 9.89 -1.47
N ASP A 18 -0.48 8.58 -1.29
CA ASP A 18 -1.15 7.58 -2.11
C ASP A 18 -2.68 7.62 -2.01
N GLY A 19 -3.31 6.81 -2.87
CA GLY A 19 -4.75 6.64 -2.92
C GLY A 19 -5.22 5.41 -2.14
N GLY A 20 -6.42 4.92 -2.47
CA GLY A 20 -6.99 3.75 -1.81
C GLY A 20 -6.32 2.45 -2.27
N MET A 21 -5.75 1.70 -1.32
CA MET A 21 -5.19 0.35 -1.57
C MET A 21 -6.21 -0.58 -2.26
N SER A 22 -7.50 -0.51 -1.87
CA SER A 22 -8.57 -1.26 -2.53
C SER A 22 -8.62 -1.01 -4.03
N THR A 23 -8.51 0.26 -4.43
CA THR A 23 -8.65 0.68 -5.83
C THR A 23 -7.52 0.13 -6.71
N GLU A 24 -6.30 0.04 -6.19
CA GLU A 24 -5.20 -0.57 -6.94
C GLU A 24 -5.30 -2.09 -6.98
N LEU A 25 -5.68 -2.74 -5.87
CA LEU A 25 -5.88 -4.20 -5.86
C LEU A 25 -7.03 -4.62 -6.80
N GLU A 26 -8.13 -3.88 -6.84
CA GLU A 26 -9.23 -4.11 -7.80
C GLU A 26 -8.77 -3.93 -9.26
N GLN A 27 -7.95 -2.91 -9.54
CA GLN A 27 -7.36 -2.69 -10.87
C GLN A 27 -6.43 -3.84 -11.29
N GLN A 28 -5.78 -4.50 -10.32
CA GLN A 28 -4.99 -5.71 -10.54
C GLN A 28 -5.85 -6.98 -10.71
N GLY A 29 -7.18 -6.86 -10.59
CA GLY A 29 -8.12 -7.97 -10.69
C GLY A 29 -8.35 -8.74 -9.39
N CYS A 30 -7.90 -8.21 -8.25
CA CYS A 30 -8.15 -8.82 -6.95
C CYS A 30 -9.63 -8.69 -6.58
N ARG A 31 -10.18 -9.76 -6.02
CA ARG A 31 -11.51 -9.75 -5.43
C ARG A 31 -11.40 -9.48 -3.94
N LEU A 32 -11.86 -8.31 -3.50
CA LEU A 32 -11.74 -7.89 -2.11
C LEU A 32 -12.90 -8.44 -1.27
N GLU A 33 -12.65 -9.52 -0.56
CA GLU A 33 -13.65 -10.20 0.26
C GLU A 33 -13.19 -10.41 1.70
N GLY A 34 -14.15 -10.40 2.61
CA GLY A 34 -13.89 -10.59 4.04
C GLY A 34 -13.39 -9.33 4.75
N SER A 35 -13.23 -9.43 6.07
CA SER A 35 -12.86 -8.31 6.94
C SER A 35 -11.37 -8.01 6.95
N LEU A 36 -10.54 -8.88 6.35
CA LEU A 36 -9.08 -8.79 6.31
C LEU A 36 -8.50 -8.79 4.88
N TRP A 37 -9.27 -8.40 3.86
CA TRP A 37 -8.85 -8.54 2.45
C TRP A 37 -7.45 -7.99 2.12
N THR A 38 -7.00 -6.89 2.74
CA THR A 38 -5.65 -6.35 2.52
C THR A 38 -4.60 -7.25 3.16
N ALA A 39 -4.85 -7.67 4.40
CA ALA A 39 -3.95 -8.57 5.13
C ALA A 39 -3.89 -9.95 4.46
N GLN A 40 -5.01 -10.43 3.93
CA GLN A 40 -5.08 -11.68 3.17
C GLN A 40 -4.28 -11.57 1.87
N ALA A 41 -4.44 -10.48 1.11
CA ALA A 41 -3.62 -10.23 -0.09
C ALA A 41 -2.13 -10.21 0.24
N LEU A 42 -1.74 -9.58 1.35
CA LEU A 42 -0.35 -9.54 1.82
C LEU A 42 0.19 -10.93 2.23
N LEU A 43 -0.64 -11.79 2.83
CA LEU A 43 -0.24 -13.14 3.22
C LEU A 43 -0.17 -14.09 2.02
N ASP A 44 -1.11 -13.97 1.08
CA ASP A 44 -1.22 -14.87 -0.07
C ASP A 44 -0.21 -14.54 -1.16
N ASP A 45 -0.08 -13.26 -1.51
CA ASP A 45 0.84 -12.77 -2.53
C ASP A 45 1.29 -11.33 -2.21
N PRO A 46 2.39 -11.16 -1.46
CA PRO A 46 2.99 -9.85 -1.19
C PRO A 46 3.28 -9.03 -2.46
N GLY A 47 3.45 -9.67 -3.62
CA GLY A 47 3.68 -9.00 -4.89
C GLY A 47 2.51 -8.12 -5.34
N LEU A 48 1.27 -8.44 -4.94
CA LEU A 48 0.09 -7.61 -5.22
C LEU A 48 0.17 -6.27 -4.47
N ILE A 49 0.60 -6.31 -3.21
CA ILE A 49 0.79 -5.13 -2.37
C ILE A 49 1.96 -4.29 -2.90
N GLU A 50 3.07 -4.92 -3.29
CA GLU A 50 4.19 -4.23 -3.94
C GLU A 50 3.76 -3.53 -5.23
N ALA A 51 3.02 -4.22 -6.11
CA ALA A 51 2.53 -3.65 -7.35
C ALA A 51 1.57 -2.47 -7.11
N ALA A 52 0.73 -2.55 -6.08
CA ALA A 52 -0.19 -1.47 -5.71
C ALA A 52 0.56 -0.22 -5.23
N HIS A 53 1.52 -0.39 -4.32
CA HIS A 53 2.40 0.71 -3.89
C HIS A 53 3.17 1.31 -5.07
N LYS A 54 3.73 0.44 -5.94
CA LYS A 54 4.48 0.86 -7.12
C LYS A 54 3.63 1.70 -8.07
N ALA A 55 2.36 1.37 -8.28
CA ALA A 55 1.47 2.15 -9.13
C ALA A 55 1.35 3.62 -8.65
N TYR A 56 1.29 3.84 -7.33
CA TYR A 56 1.28 5.19 -6.76
C TYR A 56 2.64 5.88 -6.83
N VAL A 57 3.73 5.15 -6.55
CA VAL A 57 5.09 5.69 -6.69
C VAL A 57 5.34 6.15 -8.13
N ASP A 58 4.96 5.33 -9.12
CA ASP A 58 5.09 5.66 -10.54
C ASP A 58 4.18 6.84 -10.96
N ALA A 59 3.08 7.09 -10.24
CA ALA A 59 2.24 8.28 -10.41
C ALA A 59 2.85 9.56 -9.79
N GLY A 60 3.95 9.42 -9.04
CA GLY A 60 4.72 10.52 -8.46
C GLY A 60 4.28 10.94 -7.05
N VAL A 61 3.69 10.04 -6.27
CA VAL A 61 3.42 10.32 -4.84
C VAL A 61 4.73 10.39 -4.05
N GLY A 62 4.77 11.27 -3.05
CA GLY A 62 5.94 11.42 -2.19
C GLY A 62 5.88 10.56 -0.92
N VAL A 63 4.69 10.01 -0.61
CA VAL A 63 4.43 9.19 0.57
C VAL A 63 3.48 8.06 0.17
N VAL A 64 3.80 6.85 0.60
CA VAL A 64 2.91 5.68 0.56
C VAL A 64 2.63 5.21 1.98
N ILE A 65 1.42 4.70 2.21
CA ILE A 65 0.96 4.20 3.50
C ILE A 65 0.97 2.68 3.46
N THR A 66 1.67 2.07 4.41
CA THR A 66 1.71 0.62 4.61
C THR A 66 0.31 -0.01 4.60
N ALA A 67 0.18 -1.20 4.03
CA ALA A 67 -1.03 -2.03 3.96
C ALA A 67 -1.42 -2.67 5.32
N SER A 68 -1.12 -1.98 6.43
CA SER A 68 -1.16 -2.52 7.79
C SER A 68 -2.44 -2.24 8.56
N TYR A 69 -3.39 -1.49 7.99
CA TYR A 69 -4.56 -1.01 8.73
C TYR A 69 -5.51 -2.13 9.22
N GLN A 70 -5.52 -3.30 8.58
CA GLN A 70 -6.30 -4.48 9.02
C GLN A 70 -5.50 -5.44 9.90
N ILE A 71 -4.23 -5.14 10.18
CA ILE A 71 -3.35 -6.05 10.93
C ILE A 71 -3.59 -5.87 12.42
N SER A 72 -4.23 -6.87 13.02
CA SER A 72 -4.32 -7.01 14.48
C SER A 72 -4.29 -8.48 14.86
N ARG A 73 -3.65 -8.82 15.99
CA ARG A 73 -3.60 -10.21 16.48
C ARG A 73 -5.00 -10.79 16.67
N ALA A 74 -5.93 -10.02 17.24
CA ALA A 74 -7.31 -10.46 17.46
C ALA A 74 -8.02 -10.72 16.13
N GLY A 75 -7.96 -9.77 15.17
CA GLY A 75 -8.59 -9.93 13.86
C GLY A 75 -8.03 -11.13 13.09
N PHE A 76 -6.72 -11.36 13.12
CA PHE A 76 -6.10 -12.52 12.47
C PHE A 76 -6.60 -13.84 13.06
N VAL A 77 -6.62 -13.96 14.39
CA VAL A 77 -7.12 -15.16 15.09
C VAL A 77 -8.60 -15.41 14.79
N GLU A 78 -9.42 -14.36 14.77
CA GLU A 78 -10.84 -14.45 14.38
C GLU A 78 -11.06 -14.94 12.95
N ASN A 79 -10.07 -14.75 12.07
CA ASN A 79 -10.13 -15.17 10.66
C ASN A 79 -9.29 -16.44 10.38
N GLY A 80 -8.89 -17.17 11.42
CA GLY A 80 -8.21 -18.48 11.27
C GLY A 80 -6.69 -18.43 11.08
N HIS A 81 -6.07 -17.25 11.23
CA HIS A 81 -4.62 -17.07 11.23
C HIS A 81 -4.04 -17.08 12.64
N THR A 82 -2.72 -17.14 12.76
CA THR A 82 -2.05 -17.07 14.07
C THR A 82 -1.75 -15.62 14.48
N ALA A 83 -1.53 -15.39 15.78
CA ALA A 83 -1.02 -14.10 16.26
C ALA A 83 0.40 -13.81 15.71
N GLU A 84 1.17 -14.84 15.40
CA GLU A 84 2.53 -14.74 14.84
C GLU A 84 2.49 -14.28 13.37
N ASP A 85 1.47 -14.69 12.61
CA ASP A 85 1.22 -14.18 11.26
C ASP A 85 0.93 -12.67 11.30
N ALA A 86 0.14 -12.23 12.29
CA ALA A 86 -0.16 -10.82 12.51
C ALA A 86 1.09 -10.00 12.86
N ASP A 87 2.02 -10.56 13.62
CA ASP A 87 3.28 -9.87 13.97
C ASP A 87 4.24 -9.78 12.78
N ARG A 88 4.19 -10.75 11.85
CA ARG A 88 5.07 -10.80 10.67
C ARG A 88 4.58 -9.92 9.54
N ALA A 89 3.27 -9.82 9.36
CA ALA A 89 2.67 -9.13 8.22
C ALA A 89 3.18 -7.68 8.02
N PRO A 90 3.33 -6.82 9.06
CA PRO A 90 3.86 -5.46 8.87
C PRO A 90 5.29 -5.43 8.34
N LEU A 91 6.13 -6.41 8.72
CA LEU A 91 7.50 -6.52 8.21
C LEU A 91 7.52 -6.94 6.74
N SER A 92 6.58 -7.80 6.34
CA SER A 92 6.43 -8.23 4.95
C SER A 92 6.05 -7.05 4.05
N ASP A 93 5.07 -6.24 4.47
CA ASP A 93 4.66 -5.05 3.71
C ASP A 93 5.78 -4.00 3.63
N LEU A 94 6.55 -3.80 4.71
CA LEU A 94 7.73 -2.94 4.67
C LEU A 94 8.80 -3.47 3.69
N HIS A 95 8.94 -4.79 3.57
CA HIS A 95 9.86 -5.40 2.62
C HIS A 95 9.47 -5.10 1.17
N CYS A 96 8.17 -5.17 0.83
CA CYS A 96 7.63 -4.77 -0.46
C CYS A 96 8.01 -3.33 -0.85
N LEU A 97 8.05 -2.42 0.13
CA LEU A 97 8.41 -1.01 -0.10
C LEU A 97 9.92 -0.75 -0.26
N SER A 98 10.76 -1.73 0.07
CA SER A 98 12.23 -1.61 0.02
C SER A 98 12.86 -2.08 -1.28
N ALA A 99 12.07 -2.66 -2.19
CA ALA A 99 12.50 -2.97 -3.55
C ALA A 99 12.74 -1.67 -4.35
N PRO A 100 13.84 -1.56 -5.12
CA PRO A 100 14.16 -0.33 -5.84
C PRO A 100 13.09 -0.03 -6.89
N ALA A 101 12.32 1.03 -6.68
CA ALA A 101 11.46 1.58 -7.71
C ALA A 101 12.36 2.14 -8.85
N GLU A 102 12.38 1.47 -10.00
CA GLU A 102 12.98 2.05 -11.21
C GLU A 102 12.16 3.27 -11.63
N LEU A 103 12.72 4.46 -11.40
CA LEU A 103 12.09 5.75 -11.65
C LEU A 103 11.81 5.91 -13.16
N HIS A 104 10.58 5.61 -13.59
CA HIS A 104 10.15 5.87 -14.96
C HIS A 104 9.60 7.29 -15.05
N ALA A 105 10.30 8.15 -15.81
CA ALA A 105 9.82 9.48 -16.18
C ALA A 105 8.65 9.35 -17.19
N GLY A 106 7.46 9.00 -16.71
CA GLY A 106 6.25 8.87 -17.51
C GLY A 106 5.38 10.13 -17.46
N SER A 107 5.10 10.73 -18.62
CA SER A 107 4.09 11.78 -18.73
C SER A 107 2.70 11.22 -18.42
N ARG A 108 1.97 11.90 -17.53
CA ARG A 108 0.62 11.51 -17.06
C ARG A 108 -0.38 11.43 -18.22
N PRO A 109 -1.11 10.32 -18.42
CA PRO A 109 -2.40 10.37 -19.10
C PRO A 109 -3.46 10.92 -18.13
N SER A 110 -4.19 11.95 -18.56
CA SER A 110 -5.35 12.50 -17.86
C SER A 110 -6.45 11.43 -17.76
N ARG A 111 -6.71 10.90 -16.56
CA ARG A 111 -7.89 10.05 -16.31
C ARG A 111 -9.07 10.92 -15.94
N GLU A 112 -9.96 11.18 -16.89
CA GLU A 112 -11.29 11.72 -16.61
C GLU A 112 -12.10 10.68 -15.85
N ARG A 113 -12.46 10.97 -14.59
CA ARG A 113 -13.51 10.23 -13.89
C ARG A 113 -14.84 10.81 -14.32
N GLY A 114 -15.52 10.13 -15.24
CA GLY A 114 -16.94 10.35 -15.46
C GLY A 114 -17.70 10.01 -14.18
N ILE A 115 -18.21 11.05 -13.51
CA ILE A 115 -19.22 10.89 -12.46
C ILE A 115 -20.55 10.75 -13.21
N PRO A 116 -21.25 9.60 -13.17
CA PRO A 116 -22.58 9.52 -13.76
C PRO A 116 -23.57 10.37 -12.95
N ASP A 117 -24.49 11.02 -13.67
CA ASP A 117 -25.56 11.90 -13.15
C ASP A 117 -26.48 11.21 -12.12
#